data_AF-A0A7C1KJD7-F1
#
_entry.id   AF-A0A7C1KJD7-F1
#
_cell.length_a   1.000
_cell.length_b   1.000
_cell.length_c   1.000
_cell.angle_alpha   90.00
_cell.angle_beta   90.00
_cell.angle_gamma   90.00
#
_symmetry.space_group_name_H-M   'P 1'
#
loop_
_entity.id
_entity.type
_entity.pdbx_description
1 polymer ?
#
loop_
_entity_poly.entity_id
_entity_poly.type
_entity_poly.pdbx_seq_one_letter_code
_entity_poly.pdbx_strand_id
1 'polypeptide(L)' 'MKPNIKKMELEMNRLGWNKARLAKEMGVTRQSVYYYFSEDFKQKTDPRLGTITKMGKALGIDPKDLLT' A
#
# COMPACT_ATOMS: atom_id res chain seq x y z
N MET A 1 14.54 -0.74 4.74
CA MET A 1 13.29 -1.52 4.69
C MET A 1 12.57 -1.12 3.43
N LYS A 2 12.16 -2.05 2.58
CA LYS A 2 11.47 -1.73 1.33
C LYS A 2 9.98 -2.06 1.42
N PRO A 3 9.11 -1.36 0.68
CA PRO A 3 7.71 -1.75 0.57
C PRO A 3 7.53 -3.13 -0.07
N ASN A 4 6.71 -3.98 0.55
CA ASN A 4 6.30 -5.26 -0.01
C ASN A 4 5.03 -5.12 -0.84
N ILE A 5 5.17 -4.61 -2.07
CA ILE A 5 4.03 -4.35 -2.96
C ILE A 5 3.28 -5.63 -3.34
N LYS A 6 3.98 -6.76 -3.48
CA LYS A 6 3.34 -8.06 -3.77
C LYS A 6 2.34 -8.44 -2.68
N LYS A 7 2.68 -8.22 -1.40
CA LYS A 7 1.78 -8.47 -0.28
C LYS A 7 0.58 -7.52 -0.31
N MET A 8 0.77 -6.25 -0.66
CA MET A 8 -0.33 -5.29 -0.84
C MET A 8 -1.31 -5.75 -1.93
N GLU A 9 -0.80 -6.15 -3.10
CA GLU A 9 -1.63 -6.65 -4.21
C GLU A 9 -2.38 -7.93 -3.83
N LEU A 10 -1.74 -8.84 -3.10
CA LEU A 10 -2.37 -10.06 -2.61
C LEU A 10 -3.54 -9.76 -1.67
N GLU A 11 -3.37 -8.86 -0.70
CA GLU A 11 -4.45 -8.49 0.22
C GLU A 11 -5.57 -7.74 -0.51
N MET A 12 -5.24 -6.88 -1.47
CA MET A 12 -6.25 -6.23 -2.31
C MET A 12 -7.06 -7.26 -3.09
N ASN A 13 -6.41 -8.26 -3.69
CA ASN A 13 -7.08 -9.33 -4.41
C ASN A 13 -7.97 -10.16 -3.48
N ARG A 14 -7.51 -10.48 -2.26
CA ARG A 14 -8.29 -11.20 -1.23
C ARG A 14 -9.56 -10.43 -0.86
N LEU A 15 -9.49 -9.11 -0.80
CA LEU A 15 -10.61 -8.22 -0.50
C LEU A 15 -11.49 -7.90 -1.72
N GLY A 16 -11.10 -8.31 -2.93
CA GLY A 16 -11.77 -7.91 -4.17
C GLY A 16 -11.64 -6.40 -4.47
N TRP A 17 -10.60 -5.75 -3.95
CA TRP A 17 -10.41 -4.30 -4.06
C TRP A 17 -9.55 -3.93 -5.26
N ASN A 18 -9.93 -2.84 -5.92
CA ASN A 18 -9.09 -2.16 -6.90
C ASN A 18 -8.39 -0.94 -6.28
N LYS A 19 -7.42 -0.36 -7.00
CA LYS A 19 -6.64 0.81 -6.54
C LYS A 19 -7.52 2.03 -6.20
N ALA A 20 -8.66 2.19 -6.87
CA ALA A 20 -9.59 3.27 -6.59
C ALA A 20 -10.33 3.06 -5.25
N ARG A 21 -10.69 1.82 -4.90
CA ARG A 21 -11.27 1.51 -3.59
C ARG A 21 -10.25 1.74 -2.48
N LEU A 22 -9.01 1.27 -2.66
CA LEU A 22 -7.94 1.50 -1.69
C LEU A 22 -7.70 3.00 -1.45
N ALA A 23 -7.74 3.82 -2.50
CA ALA A 23 -7.61 5.27 -2.38
C ALA A 23 -8.72 5.88 -1.50
N LYS A 24 -9.96 5.41 -1.67
CA LYS A 24 -11.12 5.83 -0.86
C LYS A 24 -10.93 5.44 0.61
N GLU A 25 -10.51 4.21 0.89
CA GLU A 25 -10.30 3.71 2.27
C GLU A 25 -9.14 4.42 2.98
N MET A 26 -8.07 4.73 2.24
CA MET A 26 -6.93 5.46 2.78
C MET A 26 -7.19 6.97 2.93
N GLY A 27 -8.27 7.49 2.36
CA GLY A 27 -8.54 8.93 2.29
C GLY A 27 -7.48 9.71 1.50
N VAL A 28 -6.99 9.15 0.39
CA VAL A 28 -5.96 9.76 -0.47
C VAL A 28 -6.42 9.81 -1.92
N THR A 29 -5.67 10.51 -2.78
CA THR A 29 -5.99 10.56 -4.21
C THR A 29 -5.68 9.22 -4.89
N ARG A 30 -6.37 8.94 -6.00
CA ARG A 30 -6.07 7.76 -6.83
C ARG A 30 -4.62 7.78 -7.29
N GLN A 31 -4.11 8.93 -7.73
CA GLN A 31 -2.72 9.10 -8.17
C GLN A 31 -1.71 8.68 -7.09
N SER A 32 -1.96 9.02 -5.82
CA SER A 32 -1.11 8.57 -4.72
C SER A 32 -1.07 7.06 -4.62
N VAL A 33 -2.21 6.37 -4.73
CA VAL A 33 -2.23 4.91 -4.74
C VAL A 33 -1.48 4.34 -5.95
N TYR A 34 -1.66 4.88 -7.15
CA TYR A 34 -0.89 4.40 -8.31
C TYR A 34 0.63 4.59 -8.11
N TYR A 35 1.05 5.70 -7.51
CA TYR A 35 2.45 5.92 -7.15
C TYR A 35 2.96 4.89 -6.14
N TYR A 36 2.18 4.52 -5.12
CA TYR A 36 2.61 3.51 -4.15
C TYR A 36 2.83 2.11 -4.75
N PHE A 37 2.27 1.84 -5.93
CA PHE A 37 2.46 0.58 -6.65
C PHE A 37 3.43 0.73 -7.84
N SER A 38 4.07 1.90 -8.00
CA SER A 38 5.06 2.13 -9.06
C SER A 38 6.44 1.57 -8.69
N GLU A 39 7.29 1.40 -9.70
CA GLU A 39 8.68 0.97 -9.49
C GLU A 39 9.49 1.94 -8.62
N ASP A 40 9.24 3.24 -8.74
CA ASP A 40 9.91 4.26 -7.93
C ASP A 40 9.67 4.07 -6.43
N PHE A 41 8.44 3.73 -6.05
CA PHE A 41 8.10 3.48 -4.66
C PHE A 41 8.67 2.14 -4.17
N LYS A 42 8.70 1.11 -5.02
CA LYS A 42 9.30 -0.20 -4.71
C LYS A 42 10.79 -0.10 -4.38
N GLN A 43 11.52 0.76 -5.09
CA GLN A 43 12.95 0.92 -4.90
C GLN A 43 13.31 1.77 -3.67
N LYS A 44 12.34 2.43 -3.05
CA LYS A 44 12.58 3.33 -1.93
C LYS A 44 13.04 2.58 -0.68
N THR A 45 14.20 2.97 -0.17
CA THR A 45 14.85 2.38 1.01
C THR A 45 14.18 2.72 2.34
N ASP A 46 13.38 3.79 2.34
CA ASP A 46 12.59 4.26 3.48
C ASP A 46 11.23 4.82 3.00
N PRO A 47 10.18 3.99 2.90
CA PRO A 47 8.85 4.46 2.60
C PRO A 47 8.30 5.27 3.76
N ARG A 48 7.55 6.34 3.46
CA ARG A 48 6.92 7.16 4.51
C ARG A 48 6.08 6.25 5.42
N LEU A 49 6.51 6.06 6.66
CA LEU A 49 5.86 5.14 7.62
C LEU A 49 4.37 5.42 7.80
N GLY A 50 3.96 6.69 7.73
CA GLY A 50 2.54 7.07 7.76
C GLY A 50 1.72 6.51 6.60
N THR A 51 2.31 6.36 5.41
CA THR A 51 1.66 5.74 4.25
C THR A 51 1.48 4.24 4.47
N ILE A 52 2.54 3.56 4.90
CA ILE A 52 2.52 2.11 5.18
C ILE A 52 1.53 1.79 6.31
N THR A 53 1.49 2.63 7.35
CA THR A 53 0.53 2.50 8.45
C THR A 53 -0.91 2.66 7.98
N LYS A 54 -1.20 3.67 7.14
CA LYS A 54 -2.54 3.87 6.55
C LYS A 54 -2.94 2.69 5.66
N MET A 55 -1.99 2.15 4.87
CA MET A 55 -2.22 0.98 4.03
C MET A 55 -2.52 -0.26 4.85
N GLY A 56 -1.71 -0.55 5.87
CA GLY A 56 -1.94 -1.69 6.76
C GLY A 56 -3.32 -1.64 7.40
N LYS A 57 -3.69 -0.46 7.93
CA LYS A 57 -5.04 -0.24 8.47
C LYS A 57 -6.14 -0.45 7.44
N ALA A 58 -6.00 0.10 6.23
CA ALA A 58 -7.00 -0.03 5.17
C ALA A 58 -7.16 -1.50 4.72
N LEU A 59 -6.06 -2.24 4.60
CA LEU A 59 -6.04 -3.64 4.18
C LEU A 59 -6.33 -4.63 5.32
N GLY A 60 -6.42 -4.15 6.56
CA GLY A 60 -6.66 -4.98 7.74
C GLY A 60 -5.48 -5.88 8.12
N ILE A 61 -4.24 -5.45 7.87
CA ILE A 61 -3.02 -6.19 8.17
C ILE A 61 -2.00 -5.34 8.95
N ASP A 62 -1.04 -5.98 9.62
CA ASP A 62 0.02 -5.25 10.32
C ASP A 62 0.87 -4.47 9.30
N PRO A 63 1.08 -3.15 9.49
CA PRO A 63 1.97 -2.36 8.64
C PRO A 63 3.39 -2.93 8.49
N LYS A 64 3.88 -3.70 9.46
CA LYS A 64 5.19 -4.38 9.38
C LYS A 64 5.21 -5.47 8.31
N ASP A 65 4.08 -6.16 8.07
CA ASP A 65 3.96 -7.18 7.03
C ASP A 65 3.97 -6.59 5.62
N LEU A 66 3.75 -5.28 5.52
CA LEU A 66 3.87 -4.51 4.28
C LEU A 66 5.30 -4.04 3.99
N LEU A 67 6.26 -4.40 4.82
CA LEU A 67 7.68 -4.11 4.66
C LEU A 67 8.47 -5.40 4.47
N THR A 68 9.61 -5.29 3.78
CA THR A 68 10.59 -6.36 3.61
C THR A 68 12.01 -5.87 3.82
#